data_AF-A0AAD5Y0X6-F1
#
_entry.id   AF-A0AAD5Y0X6-F1
#
_cell.length_a   1.000
_cell.length_b   1.000
_cell.length_c   1.000
_cell.angle_alpha   90.00
_cell.angle_beta   90.00
_cell.angle_gamma   90.00
#
_symmetry.space_group_name_H-M   'P 1'
#
loop_
_entity.id
_entity.type
_entity.pdbx_description
1 polymer ?
#
loop_
_entity_poly.entity_id
_entity_poly.type
_entity_poly.pdbx_seq_one_letter_code
_entity_poly.pdbx_strand_id
1 'polypeptide(L)'
;MVCATNSIPVVTSTIVPTSTVPTTAIQVPSTVVTFTTTSATTIPATTVSSSVNAVSTTSAAPVNTIVPVLTGCNNFNGHDSCVGNNIEIDPSQDIRAWQTPNRNDSNYKPTYQDYSVLTGHAHLVYSSGMQSATVTVLANSKANLPLQYSFDGGQTFSASNTQTFTTAQTTAVNIKVIDPNGAQLVLDPVDLVWTNAPIPNIPQFKNGQFGAIVDLFGWKWTEVEAECPMLAKAGYMGVKIHPPNEHVTTDSWLQENNVFNIWYFIYQPVSYRLHSRFGTRAELRKMIQTCRSLGVRVYAE
;
A
#
# COMPACT_ATOMS: atom_id res chain seq x y z
N MET A 1 7.35 0.62 23.16
CA MET A 1 6.18 -0.23 23.42
C MET A 1 6.15 -0.55 24.91
N VAL A 2 4.99 -0.41 25.55
CA VAL A 2 4.81 -0.46 27.02
C VAL A 2 5.06 -1.88 27.55
N CYS A 3 6.04 -2.03 28.45
CA CYS A 3 6.21 -3.26 29.23
C CYS A 3 5.13 -3.32 30.33
N ALA A 4 4.17 -4.23 30.20
CA ALA A 4 3.35 -4.65 31.33
C ALA A 4 3.92 -5.97 31.88
N THR A 5 4.77 -5.86 32.89
CA THR A 5 5.04 -6.97 33.80
C THR A 5 3.80 -7.19 34.65
N ASN A 6 3.09 -8.29 34.48
CA ASN A 6 2.25 -8.85 35.54
C ASN A 6 2.03 -10.35 35.32
N SER A 7 2.61 -11.13 36.21
CA SER A 7 2.33 -12.55 36.41
C SER A 7 0.93 -12.70 37.00
N ILE A 8 0.04 -13.43 36.33
CA ILE A 8 -1.29 -13.81 36.86
C ILE A 8 -1.53 -15.30 36.57
N PRO A 9 -2.05 -16.08 37.54
CA PRO A 9 -1.95 -17.54 37.55
C PRO A 9 -2.86 -18.23 36.54
N VAL A 10 -2.41 -19.40 36.09
CA VAL A 10 -3.14 -20.32 35.21
C VAL A 10 -4.37 -20.86 35.93
N VAL A 11 -5.56 -20.58 35.40
CA VAL A 11 -6.79 -21.31 35.72
C VAL A 11 -7.15 -22.15 34.51
N THR A 12 -7.00 -23.46 34.64
CA THR A 12 -7.49 -24.45 33.67
C THR A 12 -9.00 -24.60 33.79
N SER A 13 -9.74 -24.32 32.72
CA SER A 13 -11.13 -24.76 32.57
C SER A 13 -11.30 -25.59 31.29
N THR A 14 -11.87 -26.76 31.48
CA THR A 14 -12.15 -27.78 30.47
C THR A 14 -13.41 -27.37 29.68
N ILE A 15 -13.33 -27.26 28.36
CA ILE A 15 -14.49 -27.00 27.49
C ILE A 15 -15.10 -28.34 27.07
N VAL A 16 -16.37 -28.55 27.41
CA VAL A 16 -17.25 -29.60 26.86
C VAL A 16 -18.22 -28.92 25.89
N PRO A 17 -18.46 -29.46 24.68
CA PRO A 17 -19.36 -28.83 23.73
C PRO A 17 -20.80 -29.30 23.96
N THR A 18 -21.73 -28.37 24.18
CA THR A 18 -23.17 -28.64 24.05
C THR A 18 -23.84 -27.53 23.24
N SER A 19 -24.30 -27.93 22.06
CA SER A 19 -25.16 -27.18 21.15
C SER A 19 -26.60 -27.15 21.68
N THR A 20 -27.18 -25.95 21.81
CA THR A 20 -28.62 -25.70 21.65
C THR A 20 -28.84 -24.20 21.38
N VAL A 21 -29.46 -23.87 20.25
CA VAL A 21 -29.91 -22.51 19.89
C VAL A 21 -31.36 -22.33 20.34
N PRO A 22 -31.70 -21.27 21.10
CA PRO A 22 -33.09 -20.82 21.21
C PRO A 22 -33.34 -19.60 20.31
N THR A 23 -34.33 -19.73 19.43
CA THR A 23 -34.94 -18.65 18.66
C THR A 23 -35.83 -17.79 19.55
N THR A 24 -35.54 -16.50 19.68
CA THR A 24 -36.50 -15.52 20.21
C THR A 24 -36.51 -14.27 19.33
N ALA A 25 -37.68 -13.95 18.78
CA ALA A 25 -37.91 -12.77 17.96
C ALA A 25 -37.80 -11.49 18.82
N ILE A 26 -37.07 -10.48 18.32
CA ILE A 26 -37.00 -9.14 18.93
C ILE A 26 -37.96 -8.22 18.16
N GLN A 27 -38.98 -7.71 18.85
CA GLN A 27 -39.80 -6.59 18.37
C GLN A 27 -39.01 -5.28 18.52
N VAL A 28 -38.92 -4.50 17.44
CA VAL A 28 -38.35 -3.15 17.44
C VAL A 28 -39.50 -2.14 17.57
N PRO A 29 -39.49 -1.23 18.57
CA PRO A 29 -40.46 -0.14 18.64
C PRO A 29 -40.10 0.97 17.65
N SER A 30 -41.10 1.41 16.88
CA SER A 30 -41.03 2.52 15.94
C SER A 30 -41.16 3.86 16.67
N THR A 31 -40.07 4.61 16.80
CA THR A 31 -40.12 6.03 17.18
C THR A 31 -39.71 6.87 15.99
N VAL A 32 -40.67 7.64 15.45
CA VAL A 32 -40.44 8.61 14.38
C VAL A 32 -39.77 9.84 15.00
N VAL A 33 -38.53 10.12 14.60
CA VAL A 33 -37.83 11.36 14.94
C VAL A 33 -37.97 12.33 13.77
N THR A 34 -38.72 13.40 13.98
CA THR A 34 -38.88 14.50 13.03
C THR A 34 -37.70 15.46 13.16
N PHE A 35 -36.90 15.62 12.10
CA PHE A 35 -35.84 16.64 12.06
C PHE A 35 -36.36 17.91 11.40
N THR A 36 -36.30 19.03 12.13
CA THR A 36 -36.53 20.38 11.60
C THR A 36 -35.27 20.88 10.91
N THR A 37 -35.38 21.27 9.64
CA THR A 37 -34.30 21.87 8.84
C THR A 37 -34.15 23.36 9.17
N THR A 38 -33.01 23.75 9.74
CA THR A 38 -32.55 25.15 9.77
C THR A 38 -31.51 25.38 8.68
N SER A 39 -31.70 26.46 7.93
CA SER A 39 -30.91 26.86 6.75
C SER A 39 -29.42 27.03 7.06
N ALA A 40 -28.57 26.40 6.26
CA ALA A 40 -27.12 26.57 6.34
C ALA A 40 -26.67 27.87 5.67
N THR A 41 -25.98 28.71 6.43
CA THR A 41 -25.29 29.91 5.95
C THR A 41 -24.05 29.52 5.15
N THR A 42 -23.93 30.04 3.93
CA THR A 42 -22.79 29.83 3.03
C THR A 42 -21.50 30.45 3.57
N ILE A 43 -20.43 29.64 3.70
CA ILE A 43 -19.07 30.10 3.98
C ILE A 43 -18.32 30.27 2.64
N PRO A 44 -17.58 31.38 2.40
CA PRO A 44 -16.86 31.59 1.14
C PRO A 44 -15.66 30.64 0.99
N ALA A 45 -15.48 30.10 -0.23
CA ALA A 45 -14.33 29.29 -0.60
C ALA A 45 -13.04 30.12 -0.58
N THR A 46 -12.11 29.77 0.31
CA THR A 46 -10.75 30.31 0.30
C THR A 46 -9.86 29.39 -0.55
N THR A 47 -9.28 29.94 -1.61
CA THR A 47 -8.31 29.27 -2.47
C THR A 47 -6.98 29.09 -1.72
N VAL A 48 -6.67 27.88 -1.30
CA VAL A 48 -5.34 27.53 -0.77
C VAL A 48 -4.44 27.18 -1.95
N SER A 49 -3.57 28.12 -2.32
CA SER A 49 -2.44 27.88 -3.22
C SER A 49 -1.44 26.99 -2.48
N SER A 50 -1.27 25.74 -2.93
CA SER A 50 -0.23 24.84 -2.44
C SER A 50 0.99 24.97 -3.34
N SER A 51 1.88 25.90 -3.03
CA SER A 51 3.24 25.89 -3.58
C SER A 51 4.05 24.83 -2.85
N VAL A 52 4.22 23.67 -3.48
CA VAL A 52 5.15 22.64 -3.02
C VAL A 52 6.57 23.15 -3.32
N ASN A 53 7.21 23.76 -2.33
CA ASN A 53 8.63 24.07 -2.43
C ASN A 53 9.41 22.77 -2.28
N ALA A 54 10.23 22.46 -3.29
CA ALA A 54 11.18 21.36 -3.25
C ALA A 54 12.12 21.54 -2.05
N VAL A 55 12.22 20.53 -1.20
CA VAL A 55 13.22 20.50 -0.13
C VAL A 55 14.55 20.13 -0.77
N SER A 56 15.44 21.10 -0.89
CA SER A 56 16.86 20.87 -1.16
C SER A 56 17.50 20.24 0.07
N THR A 57 17.81 18.95 0.04
CA THR A 57 18.64 18.29 1.05
C THR A 57 20.08 18.19 0.55
N THR A 58 20.88 19.23 0.82
CA THR A 58 22.34 19.17 0.68
C THR A 58 22.95 18.58 1.95
N SER A 59 23.20 17.27 1.98
CA SER A 59 24.21 16.64 2.85
C SER A 59 24.39 15.18 2.46
N ALA A 60 25.61 14.76 2.14
CA ALA A 60 25.92 13.36 1.88
C ALA A 60 25.80 12.52 3.17
N ALA A 61 25.06 11.42 3.11
CA ALA A 61 24.90 10.52 4.24
C ALA A 61 26.21 9.76 4.56
N PRO A 62 26.63 9.69 5.84
CA PRO A 62 27.79 8.90 6.23
C PRO A 62 27.53 7.39 6.09
N VAL A 63 28.48 6.67 5.51
CA VAL A 63 28.46 5.22 5.34
C VAL A 63 28.95 4.56 6.63
N ASN A 64 28.05 3.94 7.40
CA ASN A 64 28.43 3.10 8.54
C ASN A 64 28.51 1.62 8.09
N THR A 65 29.69 1.01 8.31
CA THR A 65 30.07 -0.33 7.82
C THR A 65 29.96 -1.45 8.86
N ILE A 66 29.18 -1.28 9.93
CA ILE A 66 29.01 -2.34 10.93
C ILE A 66 27.52 -2.51 11.22
N VAL A 67 26.95 -3.60 10.71
CA VAL A 67 25.61 -4.08 11.09
C VAL A 67 25.79 -4.92 12.36
N PRO A 68 25.38 -4.44 13.55
CA PRO A 68 25.56 -5.20 14.78
C PRO A 68 24.66 -6.45 14.78
N VAL A 69 25.18 -7.56 15.30
CA VAL A 69 24.40 -8.77 15.55
C VAL A 69 23.43 -8.48 16.70
N LEU A 70 22.13 -8.59 16.45
CA LEU A 70 21.10 -8.35 17.45
C LEU A 70 20.97 -9.57 18.38
N THR A 71 21.22 -9.36 19.67
CA THR A 71 20.96 -10.35 20.73
C THR A 71 19.65 -10.04 21.44
N GLY A 72 18.70 -10.98 21.51
CA GLY A 72 17.39 -10.77 22.13
C GLY A 72 16.41 -9.98 21.25
N CYS A 73 15.37 -9.37 21.84
CA CYS A 73 14.37 -8.54 21.12
C CYS A 73 14.86 -7.11 20.83
N ASN A 74 16.14 -6.93 20.53
CA ASN A 74 16.68 -5.62 20.20
C ASN A 74 16.34 -5.28 18.75
N ASN A 75 15.88 -4.05 18.48
CA ASN A 75 15.86 -3.49 17.14
C ASN A 75 17.29 -3.09 16.73
N PHE A 76 17.55 -2.81 15.45
CA PHE A 76 18.89 -2.65 14.88
C PHE A 76 19.81 -1.61 15.54
N ASN A 77 19.34 -0.86 16.55
CA ASN A 77 20.06 0.25 17.20
C ASN A 77 19.27 1.07 18.25
N GLY A 78 18.06 0.69 18.69
CA GLY A 78 17.26 1.54 19.58
C GLY A 78 16.79 2.87 18.95
N HIS A 79 16.97 3.05 17.64
CA HIS A 79 16.68 4.32 16.95
C HIS A 79 15.37 4.33 16.17
N ASP A 80 14.76 3.17 15.91
CA ASP A 80 13.43 3.06 15.27
C ASP A 80 12.31 2.97 16.32
N SER A 81 12.48 3.68 17.43
CA SER A 81 11.45 3.82 18.48
C SER A 81 11.21 5.29 18.75
N CYS A 82 9.93 5.67 18.91
CA CYS A 82 9.55 7.00 19.36
C CYS A 82 10.30 7.36 20.65
N VAL A 83 10.94 8.52 20.67
CA VAL A 83 11.54 9.07 21.89
C VAL A 83 10.43 9.78 22.67
N GLY A 84 9.89 9.10 23.69
CA GLY A 84 8.71 9.58 24.42
C GLY A 84 7.48 9.62 23.51
N ASN A 85 6.82 10.78 23.44
CA ASN A 85 5.64 11.00 22.59
C ASN A 85 5.99 11.59 21.21
N ASN A 86 7.29 11.70 20.86
CA ASN A 86 7.67 12.22 19.56
C ASN A 86 7.43 11.16 18.47
N ILE A 87 6.50 11.47 17.56
CA ILE A 87 6.18 10.65 16.38
C ILE A 87 6.87 11.15 15.11
N GLU A 88 7.61 12.25 15.19
CA GLU A 88 8.38 12.79 14.07
C GLU A 88 9.60 11.90 13.80
N ILE A 89 9.77 11.55 12.53
CA ILE A 89 10.93 10.80 12.05
C ILE A 89 12.08 11.78 11.89
N ASP A 90 13.17 11.59 12.64
CA ASP A 90 14.38 12.39 12.51
C ASP A 90 14.95 12.27 11.07
N PRO A 91 15.33 13.36 10.39
CA PRO A 91 15.88 13.26 9.02
C PRO A 91 17.11 12.36 8.90
N SER A 92 17.88 12.17 9.98
CA SER A 92 19.00 11.21 9.99
C SER A 92 18.55 9.76 9.86
N GLN A 93 17.26 9.45 10.04
CA GLN A 93 16.73 8.10 9.83
C GLN A 93 16.75 7.68 8.36
N ASP A 94 16.79 8.63 7.41
CA ASP A 94 16.90 8.34 5.97
C ASP A 94 18.20 7.59 5.61
N ILE A 95 19.25 7.69 6.42
CA ILE A 95 20.48 6.89 6.22
C ILE A 95 20.19 5.39 6.32
N ARG A 96 19.05 5.02 6.93
CA ARG A 96 18.57 3.65 7.10
C ARG A 96 17.66 3.17 5.97
N ALA A 97 17.51 3.93 4.88
CA ALA A 97 16.84 3.46 3.67
C ALA A 97 17.60 2.30 2.97
N TRP A 98 18.88 2.10 3.28
CA TRP A 98 19.83 1.26 2.52
C TRP A 98 20.23 -0.03 3.24
N GLN A 99 19.28 -0.79 3.78
CA GLN A 99 19.53 -1.92 4.70
C GLN A 99 19.48 -3.31 4.07
N THR A 100 19.24 -3.41 2.76
CA THR A 100 19.27 -4.71 2.08
C THR A 100 20.72 -5.15 1.81
N PRO A 101 21.03 -6.45 1.86
CA PRO A 101 22.36 -6.96 1.50
C PRO A 101 22.71 -6.67 0.04
N ASN A 102 23.98 -6.35 -0.23
CA ASN A 102 24.50 -6.22 -1.60
C ASN A 102 24.52 -7.57 -2.32
N ARG A 103 24.55 -7.58 -3.67
CA ARG A 103 24.58 -8.81 -4.48
C ARG A 103 25.68 -9.82 -4.12
N ASN A 104 26.81 -9.34 -3.61
CA ASN A 104 27.96 -10.18 -3.23
C ASN A 104 27.89 -10.67 -1.77
N ASP A 105 26.86 -10.30 -1.01
CA ASP A 105 26.66 -10.74 0.37
C ASP A 105 25.99 -12.12 0.41
N SER A 106 26.42 -12.95 1.37
CA SER A 106 25.81 -14.26 1.66
C SER A 106 24.30 -14.22 1.93
N ASN A 107 23.78 -13.11 2.45
CA ASN A 107 22.36 -12.94 2.77
C ASN A 107 21.54 -12.33 1.63
N TYR A 108 22.16 -12.05 0.48
CA TYR A 108 21.47 -11.52 -0.69
C TYR A 108 20.33 -12.42 -1.14
N LYS A 109 19.20 -11.80 -1.49
CA LYS A 109 18.09 -12.45 -2.18
C LYS A 109 17.84 -11.72 -3.50
N PRO A 110 17.60 -12.43 -4.61
CA PRO A 110 17.32 -11.80 -5.91
C PRO A 110 16.21 -10.75 -5.87
N THR A 111 15.23 -10.93 -4.99
CA THR A 111 14.10 -10.00 -4.78
C THR A 111 14.51 -8.65 -4.21
N TYR A 112 15.69 -8.53 -3.60
CA TYR A 112 16.23 -7.25 -3.11
C TYR A 112 16.78 -6.37 -4.25
N GLN A 113 16.98 -6.91 -5.45
CA GLN A 113 17.55 -6.19 -6.58
C GLN A 113 18.85 -5.49 -6.17
N ASP A 114 18.91 -4.15 -6.29
CA ASP A 114 19.98 -3.29 -5.79
C ASP A 114 19.46 -2.25 -4.78
N TYR A 115 18.44 -2.59 -3.97
CA TYR A 115 17.87 -1.70 -2.94
C TYR A 115 18.88 -1.20 -1.89
N SER A 116 20.08 -1.80 -1.83
CA SER A 116 21.17 -1.36 -0.97
C SER A 116 21.82 -0.05 -1.43
N VAL A 117 21.61 0.33 -2.69
CA VAL A 117 22.20 1.51 -3.34
C VAL A 117 21.23 2.28 -4.23
N LEU A 118 20.12 1.68 -4.68
CA LEU A 118 19.15 2.30 -5.57
C LEU A 118 17.70 1.97 -5.15
N THR A 119 16.91 2.99 -4.83
CA THR A 119 15.48 2.85 -4.44
C THR A 119 14.61 3.79 -5.26
N GLY A 120 13.30 3.51 -5.36
CA GLY A 120 12.38 4.38 -6.07
C GLY A 120 11.01 3.77 -6.33
N HIS A 121 10.10 4.59 -6.85
CA HIS A 121 8.75 4.21 -7.22
C HIS A 121 8.22 5.07 -8.37
N ALA A 122 7.11 4.64 -8.99
CA ALA A 122 6.43 5.40 -10.03
C ALA A 122 5.31 6.24 -9.42
N HIS A 123 5.22 7.49 -9.85
CA HIS A 123 4.13 8.42 -9.54
C HIS A 123 3.35 8.72 -10.82
N LEU A 124 2.02 8.60 -10.76
CA LEU A 124 1.14 8.65 -11.92
C LEU A 124 0.14 9.80 -11.79
N VAL A 125 0.09 10.68 -12.79
CA VAL A 125 -0.88 11.79 -12.85
C VAL A 125 -1.64 11.73 -14.16
N TYR A 126 -2.97 11.69 -14.10
CA TYR A 126 -3.83 11.72 -15.27
C TYR A 126 -4.18 13.14 -15.69
N SER A 127 -4.32 13.36 -17.00
CA SER A 127 -4.95 14.58 -17.52
C SER A 127 -6.44 14.61 -17.22
N SER A 128 -7.04 15.81 -17.32
CA SER A 128 -8.49 15.95 -17.29
C SER A 128 -9.13 15.08 -18.37
N GLY A 129 -10.08 14.22 -17.98
CA GLY A 129 -10.72 13.24 -18.86
C GLY A 129 -9.96 11.91 -19.03
N MET A 130 -8.81 11.73 -18.37
CA MET A 130 -8.08 10.45 -18.32
C MET A 130 -7.67 9.89 -19.70
N GLN A 131 -7.43 10.76 -20.69
CA GLN A 131 -6.99 10.35 -22.03
C GLN A 131 -5.47 10.30 -22.19
N SER A 132 -4.76 10.87 -21.21
CA SER A 132 -3.31 10.77 -21.09
C SER A 132 -2.90 10.69 -19.62
N ALA A 133 -1.70 10.18 -19.38
CA ALA A 133 -1.13 10.07 -18.06
C ALA A 133 0.37 10.29 -18.10
N THR A 134 0.88 11.09 -17.18
CA THR A 134 2.31 11.30 -16.98
C THR A 134 2.78 10.37 -15.87
N VAL A 135 3.73 9.49 -16.20
CA VAL A 135 4.44 8.66 -15.25
C VAL A 135 5.76 9.35 -14.94
N THR A 136 5.99 9.65 -13.66
CA THR A 136 7.27 10.17 -13.15
C THR A 136 7.88 9.16 -12.22
N VAL A 137 9.13 8.78 -12.46
CA VAL A 137 9.89 7.90 -11.58
C VAL A 137 10.61 8.75 -10.54
N LEU A 138 10.29 8.51 -9.27
CA LEU A 138 10.93 9.12 -8.11
C LEU A 138 11.92 8.10 -7.55
N ALA A 139 13.19 8.23 -7.94
CA ALA A 139 14.26 7.32 -7.56
C ALA A 139 15.43 8.06 -6.92
N ASN A 140 16.09 7.38 -5.99
CA ASN A 140 17.24 7.86 -5.25
C ASN A 140 18.38 6.86 -5.38
N SER A 141 19.60 7.35 -5.55
CA SER A 141 20.82 6.56 -5.39
C SER A 141 21.50 6.95 -4.08
N LYS A 142 21.97 5.98 -3.31
CA LYS A 142 22.73 6.19 -2.07
C LYS A 142 23.93 7.12 -2.25
N ALA A 143 24.62 7.03 -3.39
CA ALA A 143 25.79 7.83 -3.72
C ALA A 143 25.45 9.08 -4.56
N ASN A 144 24.16 9.48 -4.63
CA ASN A 144 23.68 10.62 -5.44
C ASN A 144 24.16 10.59 -6.90
N LEU A 145 24.20 9.39 -7.51
CA LEU A 145 24.65 9.20 -8.88
C LEU A 145 23.58 9.66 -9.87
N PRO A 146 23.97 10.15 -11.07
CA PRO A 146 23.02 10.46 -12.12
C PRO A 146 22.36 9.19 -12.65
N LEU A 147 21.04 9.10 -12.50
CA LEU A 147 20.26 7.93 -12.90
C LEU A 147 19.78 8.04 -14.36
N GLN A 148 19.63 6.89 -15.01
CA GLN A 148 18.92 6.78 -16.28
C GLN A 148 17.65 5.95 -16.13
N TYR A 149 16.62 6.31 -16.88
CA TYR A 149 15.28 5.78 -16.77
C TYR A 149 14.83 5.20 -18.10
N SER A 150 14.16 4.06 -18.02
CA SER A 150 13.51 3.37 -19.12
C SER A 150 12.04 3.17 -18.80
N PHE A 151 11.19 3.41 -19.79
CA PHE A 151 9.74 3.16 -19.72
C PHE A 151 9.27 2.07 -20.70
N ASP A 152 10.21 1.34 -21.30
CA ASP A 152 9.99 0.28 -22.29
C ASP A 152 10.62 -1.05 -21.86
N GLY A 153 10.87 -1.24 -20.56
CA GLY A 153 11.44 -2.47 -20.02
C GLY A 153 12.96 -2.60 -20.20
N GLY A 154 13.67 -1.51 -20.47
CA GLY A 154 15.13 -1.45 -20.61
C GLY A 154 15.62 -1.49 -22.05
N GLN A 155 14.75 -1.26 -23.03
CA GLN A 155 15.15 -1.20 -24.43
C GLN A 155 15.82 0.14 -24.75
N THR A 156 15.31 1.23 -24.18
CA THR A 156 15.91 2.55 -24.25
C THR A 156 16.04 3.19 -22.87
N PHE A 157 17.10 3.98 -22.68
CA PHE A 157 17.39 4.71 -21.46
C PHE A 157 17.61 6.19 -21.75
N SER A 158 17.12 7.06 -20.86
CA SER A 158 17.32 8.50 -20.95
C SER A 158 17.51 9.11 -19.56
N ALA A 159 18.02 10.35 -19.50
CA ALA A 159 18.09 11.11 -18.25
C ALA A 159 16.72 11.63 -17.77
N SER A 160 15.68 11.58 -18.62
CA SER A 160 14.33 12.02 -18.24
C SER A 160 13.69 10.98 -17.34
N ASN A 161 13.32 11.39 -16.12
CA ASN A 161 12.57 10.55 -15.19
C ASN A 161 11.06 10.62 -15.41
N THR A 162 10.58 11.24 -16.49
CA THR A 162 9.16 11.39 -16.79
C THR A 162 8.84 10.98 -18.23
N GLN A 163 7.67 10.38 -18.41
CA GLN A 163 7.12 9.98 -19.70
C GLN A 163 5.59 10.14 -19.70
N THR A 164 5.06 10.73 -20.75
CA THR A 164 3.60 10.82 -20.96
C THR A 164 3.13 9.73 -21.91
N PHE A 165 2.05 9.07 -21.51
CA PHE A 165 1.35 8.05 -22.28
C PHE A 165 -0.04 8.53 -22.64
N THR A 166 -0.57 8.03 -23.75
CA THR A 166 -1.95 8.24 -24.19
C THR A 166 -2.67 6.91 -24.27
N THR A 167 -3.94 6.93 -24.65
CA THR A 167 -4.75 5.72 -24.92
C THR A 167 -4.16 4.79 -25.99
N ALA A 168 -3.12 5.21 -26.73
CA ALA A 168 -2.35 4.33 -27.60
C ALA A 168 -1.55 3.26 -26.82
N GLN A 169 -1.26 3.49 -25.54
CA GLN A 169 -0.59 2.52 -24.67
C GLN A 169 -1.60 1.45 -24.22
N THR A 170 -1.52 0.25 -24.78
CA THR A 170 -2.48 -0.84 -24.52
C THR A 170 -1.99 -1.88 -23.51
N THR A 171 -0.70 -1.86 -23.17
CA THR A 171 -0.09 -2.76 -22.19
C THR A 171 0.42 -1.99 -20.97
N ALA A 172 0.74 -2.71 -19.89
CA ALA A 172 1.41 -2.12 -18.74
C ALA A 172 2.74 -1.47 -19.13
N VAL A 173 3.09 -0.36 -18.46
CA VAL A 173 4.36 0.34 -18.65
C VAL A 173 5.42 -0.35 -17.80
N ASN A 174 6.45 -0.89 -18.44
CA ASN A 174 7.56 -1.57 -17.76
C ASN A 174 8.68 -0.57 -17.50
N ILE A 175 9.02 -0.37 -16.23
CA ILE A 175 9.97 0.68 -15.82
C ILE A 175 11.24 0.06 -15.27
N LYS A 176 12.38 0.56 -15.74
CA LYS A 176 13.70 0.27 -15.19
C LYS A 176 14.47 1.54 -14.93
N VAL A 177 15.26 1.53 -13.86
CA VAL A 177 16.21 2.59 -13.52
C VAL A 177 17.59 1.96 -13.39
N ILE A 178 18.61 2.63 -13.91
CA ILE A 178 19.99 2.21 -13.78
C ILE A 178 20.86 3.36 -13.27
N ASP A 179 21.92 3.02 -12.57
CA ASP A 179 23.01 3.95 -12.26
C ASP A 179 24.24 3.69 -13.16
N PRO A 180 25.24 4.59 -13.17
CA PRO A 180 26.45 4.43 -13.98
C PRO A 180 27.36 3.27 -13.55
N ASN A 181 27.17 2.75 -12.33
CA ASN A 181 27.95 1.64 -11.77
C ASN A 181 27.32 0.27 -12.08
N GLY A 182 26.15 0.26 -12.75
CA GLY A 182 25.44 -0.95 -13.15
C GLY A 182 24.39 -1.45 -12.15
N ALA A 183 24.10 -0.71 -11.08
CA ALA A 183 22.98 -1.02 -10.19
C ALA A 183 21.65 -0.82 -10.94
N GLN A 184 20.67 -1.68 -10.67
CA GLN A 184 19.41 -1.69 -11.37
C GLN A 184 18.21 -1.77 -10.42
N LEU A 185 17.16 -1.05 -10.79
CA LEU A 185 15.88 -1.06 -10.14
C LEU A 185 14.79 -1.30 -11.18
N VAL A 186 14.16 -2.46 -11.11
CA VAL A 186 12.99 -2.85 -11.90
C VAL A 186 11.75 -2.62 -11.03
N LEU A 187 10.89 -1.71 -11.46
CA LEU A 187 9.63 -1.44 -10.75
C LEU A 187 8.55 -2.42 -11.21
N ASP A 188 7.54 -2.60 -10.36
CA ASP A 188 6.32 -3.27 -10.77
C ASP A 188 5.68 -2.51 -11.95
N PRO A 189 5.16 -3.21 -12.98
CA PRO A 189 4.59 -2.53 -14.14
C PRO A 189 3.44 -1.60 -13.75
N VAL A 190 3.34 -0.44 -14.40
CA VAL A 190 2.26 0.52 -14.16
C VAL A 190 1.11 0.26 -15.12
N ASP A 191 -0.06 -0.05 -14.57
CA ASP A 191 -1.29 -0.23 -15.34
C ASP A 191 -2.05 1.09 -15.45
N LEU A 192 -2.35 1.51 -16.68
CA LEU A 192 -3.08 2.75 -16.95
C LEU A 192 -4.59 2.48 -16.95
N VAL A 193 -5.40 3.49 -16.59
CA VAL A 193 -6.85 3.31 -16.36
C VAL A 193 -7.58 2.72 -17.57
N TRP A 194 -7.18 3.09 -18.79
CA TRP A 194 -7.73 2.59 -20.05
C TRP A 194 -7.25 1.17 -20.41
N THR A 195 -6.23 0.64 -19.74
CA THR A 195 -5.81 -0.77 -19.86
C THR A 195 -6.60 -1.70 -18.92
N ASN A 196 -7.50 -1.12 -18.10
CA ASN A 196 -8.40 -1.86 -17.22
C ASN A 196 -9.78 -1.98 -17.83
N ALA A 197 -10.51 -3.03 -17.46
CA ALA A 197 -11.90 -3.23 -17.83
C ALA A 197 -12.70 -1.95 -17.57
N PRO A 198 -13.47 -1.44 -18.55
CA PRO A 198 -14.31 -0.27 -18.33
C PRO A 198 -15.35 -0.61 -17.27
N ILE A 199 -15.67 0.36 -16.42
CA ILE A 199 -16.73 0.17 -15.43
C ILE A 199 -18.07 0.51 -16.10
N PRO A 200 -19.05 -0.39 -16.09
CA PRO A 200 -20.41 -0.07 -16.51
C PRO A 200 -20.93 1.23 -15.89
N ASN A 201 -21.51 2.10 -16.71
CA ASN A 201 -22.13 3.32 -16.21
C ASN A 201 -23.44 2.98 -15.49
N ILE A 202 -23.43 3.11 -14.17
CA ILE A 202 -24.60 2.94 -13.31
C ILE A 202 -24.95 4.34 -12.77
N PRO A 203 -25.94 5.04 -13.34
CA PRO A 203 -26.17 6.47 -13.07
C PRO A 203 -26.41 6.80 -11.59
N GLN A 204 -27.09 5.89 -10.90
CA GLN A 204 -27.36 5.96 -9.46
C GLN A 204 -26.09 6.03 -8.61
N PHE A 205 -24.94 5.54 -9.10
CA PHE A 205 -23.67 5.68 -8.39
C PHE A 205 -22.97 7.03 -8.58
N LYS A 206 -23.52 7.94 -9.38
CA LYS A 206 -22.95 9.28 -9.65
C LYS A 206 -21.45 9.23 -9.94
N ASN A 207 -21.06 8.35 -10.87
CA ASN A 207 -19.66 8.09 -11.22
C ASN A 207 -18.76 7.67 -10.04
N GLY A 208 -19.30 6.91 -9.08
CA GLY A 208 -18.56 6.44 -7.91
C GLY A 208 -18.59 7.39 -6.70
N GLN A 209 -19.40 8.46 -6.75
CA GLN A 209 -19.55 9.42 -5.66
C GLN A 209 -20.70 9.08 -4.69
N PHE A 210 -21.56 8.12 -5.04
CA PHE A 210 -22.70 7.74 -4.21
C PHE A 210 -22.93 6.24 -4.25
N GLY A 211 -22.99 5.58 -3.10
CA GLY A 211 -23.28 4.16 -3.01
C GLY A 211 -22.58 3.49 -1.83
N ALA A 212 -22.97 2.24 -1.54
CA ALA A 212 -22.36 1.46 -0.47
C ALA A 212 -21.08 0.76 -0.96
N ILE A 213 -20.07 0.73 -0.10
CA ILE A 213 -18.80 0.03 -0.30
C ILE A 213 -18.68 -1.07 0.76
N VAL A 214 -18.30 -2.28 0.37
CA VAL A 214 -18.04 -3.39 1.31
C VAL A 214 -16.57 -3.40 1.70
N ASP A 215 -16.28 -3.49 3.00
CA ASP A 215 -14.93 -3.72 3.51
C ASP A 215 -14.72 -5.22 3.74
N LEU A 216 -13.85 -5.84 2.93
CA LEU A 216 -13.48 -7.26 3.04
C LEU A 216 -12.15 -7.41 3.79
N PHE A 217 -12.17 -7.04 5.07
CA PHE A 217 -10.97 -7.02 5.91
C PHE A 217 -10.28 -8.38 5.98
N GLY A 218 -9.02 -8.41 5.54
CA GLY A 218 -8.17 -9.59 5.61
C GLY A 218 -8.32 -10.60 4.47
N TRP A 219 -9.20 -10.34 3.49
CA TRP A 219 -9.50 -11.29 2.40
C TRP A 219 -8.39 -11.30 1.35
N LYS A 220 -8.14 -12.48 0.76
CA LYS A 220 -7.21 -12.61 -0.36
C LYS A 220 -7.80 -12.04 -1.64
N TRP A 221 -6.95 -11.59 -2.57
CA TRP A 221 -7.40 -11.05 -3.86
C TRP A 221 -8.29 -12.00 -4.64
N THR A 222 -7.98 -13.30 -4.61
CA THR A 222 -8.77 -14.35 -5.26
C THR A 222 -10.16 -14.53 -4.64
N GLU A 223 -10.29 -14.28 -3.33
CA GLU A 223 -11.57 -14.40 -2.61
C GLU A 223 -12.43 -13.15 -2.85
N VAL A 224 -11.80 -11.96 -2.84
CA VAL A 224 -12.47 -10.71 -3.25
C VAL A 224 -12.96 -10.81 -4.71
N GLU A 225 -12.14 -11.34 -5.61
CA GLU A 225 -12.52 -11.59 -7.01
C GLU A 225 -13.78 -12.46 -7.10
N ALA A 226 -13.81 -13.57 -6.36
CA ALA A 226 -14.93 -14.51 -6.34
C ALA A 226 -16.22 -13.91 -5.77
N GLU A 227 -16.12 -12.91 -4.89
CA GLU A 227 -17.25 -12.23 -4.26
C GLU A 227 -17.88 -11.16 -5.16
N CYS A 228 -17.12 -10.57 -6.08
CA CYS A 228 -17.59 -9.46 -6.92
C CYS A 228 -18.89 -9.70 -7.73
N PRO A 229 -19.20 -10.92 -8.23
CA PRO A 229 -20.52 -11.21 -8.80
C PRO A 229 -21.68 -11.03 -7.82
N MET A 230 -21.50 -11.43 -6.56
CA MET A 230 -22.50 -11.25 -5.51
C MET A 230 -22.66 -9.77 -5.19
N LEU A 231 -21.55 -9.05 -4.98
CA LEU A 231 -21.56 -7.62 -4.69
C LEU A 231 -22.28 -6.81 -5.76
N ALA A 232 -22.02 -7.12 -7.03
CA ALA A 232 -22.71 -6.50 -8.17
C ALA A 232 -24.22 -6.77 -8.13
N LYS A 233 -24.63 -8.03 -7.93
CA LYS A 233 -26.04 -8.43 -7.87
C LYS A 233 -26.78 -7.81 -6.67
N ALA A 234 -26.09 -7.66 -5.54
CA ALA A 234 -26.62 -7.03 -4.33
C ALA A 234 -26.69 -5.49 -4.43
N GLY A 235 -26.09 -4.88 -5.45
CA GLY A 235 -26.15 -3.44 -5.69
C GLY A 235 -25.10 -2.63 -4.93
N TYR A 236 -24.01 -3.26 -4.48
CA TYR A 236 -22.87 -2.53 -3.93
C TYR A 236 -22.11 -1.79 -5.03
N MET A 237 -21.71 -0.56 -4.75
CA MET A 237 -20.97 0.28 -5.70
C MET A 237 -19.51 -0.16 -5.83
N GLY A 238 -18.94 -0.66 -4.73
CA GLY A 238 -17.54 -1.03 -4.70
C GLY A 238 -17.18 -1.91 -3.52
N VAL A 239 -15.91 -2.30 -3.54
CA VAL A 239 -15.24 -3.04 -2.48
C VAL A 239 -13.99 -2.26 -2.06
N LYS A 240 -13.74 -2.19 -0.76
CA LYS A 240 -12.49 -1.70 -0.20
C LYS A 240 -11.55 -2.90 -0.01
N ILE A 241 -10.32 -2.75 -0.48
CA ILE A 241 -9.23 -3.69 -0.25
C ILE A 241 -8.19 -3.08 0.67
N HIS A 242 -7.47 -3.95 1.37
CA HIS A 242 -6.42 -3.59 2.32
C HIS A 242 -5.08 -3.31 1.63
N PRO A 243 -4.07 -2.78 2.34
CA PRO A 243 -2.82 -2.33 1.72
C PRO A 243 -2.21 -3.37 0.75
N PRO A 244 -2.09 -3.04 -0.55
CA PRO A 244 -1.61 -3.96 -1.57
C PRO A 244 -0.09 -4.03 -1.63
N ASN A 245 0.60 -3.14 -0.93
CA ASN A 245 2.05 -3.07 -0.87
C ASN A 245 2.66 -4.21 -0.03
N GLU A 246 3.93 -4.47 -0.32
CA GLU A 246 4.80 -5.29 0.52
C GLU A 246 4.96 -4.66 1.89
N HIS A 247 4.90 -5.49 2.92
CA HIS A 247 4.92 -5.07 4.31
C HIS A 247 5.65 -6.09 5.18
N VAL A 248 5.95 -5.71 6.41
CA VAL A 248 6.66 -6.55 7.36
C VAL A 248 5.92 -7.88 7.58
N THR A 249 6.66 -8.98 7.54
CA THR A 249 6.20 -10.31 7.95
C THR A 249 7.28 -10.99 8.79
N THR A 250 6.88 -11.97 9.59
CA THR A 250 7.80 -12.78 10.40
C THR A 250 7.32 -14.22 10.46
N ASP A 251 8.26 -15.14 10.39
CA ASP A 251 8.13 -16.57 10.64
C ASP A 251 8.82 -16.98 11.96
N SER A 252 9.47 -16.03 12.62
CA SER A 252 10.49 -16.28 13.65
C SER A 252 9.95 -16.12 15.07
N TRP A 253 8.87 -15.34 15.26
CA TRP A 253 8.21 -15.20 16.56
C TRP A 253 6.71 -14.93 16.43
N LEU A 254 5.96 -15.37 17.44
CA LEU A 254 4.55 -15.05 17.61
C LEU A 254 4.40 -13.62 18.17
N GLN A 255 3.36 -12.91 17.74
CA GLN A 255 2.94 -11.65 18.35
C GLN A 255 1.93 -11.91 19.48
N GLU A 256 1.30 -10.86 19.99
CA GLU A 256 0.24 -10.93 21.01
C GLU A 256 -0.79 -12.03 20.69
N ASN A 257 -1.26 -12.72 21.73
CA ASN A 257 -2.23 -13.82 21.64
C ASN A 257 -1.77 -15.03 20.79
N ASN A 258 -0.46 -15.26 20.67
CA ASN A 258 0.11 -16.38 19.92
C ASN A 258 -0.28 -16.38 18.43
N VAL A 259 -0.39 -15.20 17.81
CA VAL A 259 -0.72 -15.04 16.39
C VAL A 259 0.53 -14.66 15.60
N PHE A 260 0.79 -15.36 14.49
CA PHE A 260 1.78 -14.93 13.50
C PHE A 260 1.19 -13.85 12.58
N ASN A 261 1.99 -12.84 12.27
CA ASN A 261 1.67 -11.79 11.32
C ASN A 261 0.32 -11.14 11.66
N ILE A 262 0.21 -10.53 12.83
CA ILE A 262 -1.02 -9.85 13.28
C ILE A 262 -1.46 -8.75 12.29
N TRP A 263 -2.76 -8.44 12.29
CA TRP A 263 -3.41 -7.63 11.26
C TRP A 263 -2.73 -6.28 10.98
N TYR A 264 -2.20 -5.59 12.00
CA TYR A 264 -1.61 -4.26 11.84
C TYR A 264 -0.25 -4.28 11.12
N PHE A 265 0.35 -5.45 10.87
CA PHE A 265 1.59 -5.55 10.10
C PHE A 265 1.42 -5.08 8.65
N ILE A 266 0.20 -5.18 8.08
CA ILE A 266 -0.07 -4.72 6.71
C ILE A 266 0.12 -3.21 6.52
N TYR A 267 0.06 -2.45 7.61
CA TYR A 267 0.24 -1.00 7.64
C TYR A 267 1.70 -0.56 7.85
N GLN A 268 2.64 -1.50 7.80
CA GLN A 268 4.08 -1.23 7.89
C GLN A 268 4.74 -1.57 6.54
N PRO A 269 4.56 -0.72 5.52
CA PRO A 269 5.13 -0.93 4.19
C PRO A 269 6.65 -1.01 4.26
N VAL A 270 7.23 -1.94 3.49
CA VAL A 270 8.70 -2.04 3.32
C VAL A 270 9.14 -1.77 1.89
N SER A 271 8.21 -1.80 0.93
CA SER A 271 8.46 -1.40 -0.46
C SER A 271 7.17 -1.00 -1.15
N TYR A 272 7.28 -0.36 -2.32
CA TYR A 272 6.16 -0.05 -3.22
C TYR A 272 5.75 -1.23 -4.13
N ARG A 273 6.31 -2.42 -3.92
CA ARG A 273 5.91 -3.61 -4.68
C ARG A 273 4.49 -4.01 -4.30
N LEU A 274 3.67 -4.30 -5.29
CA LEU A 274 2.28 -4.76 -5.15
C LEU A 274 2.24 -6.25 -4.84
N HIS A 275 2.85 -6.64 -3.73
CA HIS A 275 2.85 -8.01 -3.23
C HIS A 275 2.53 -7.99 -1.74
N SER A 276 1.31 -8.38 -1.41
CA SER A 276 0.81 -8.38 -0.04
C SER A 276 0.56 -9.82 0.43
N ARG A 277 0.35 -10.02 1.73
CA ARG A 277 -0.12 -11.32 2.26
C ARG A 277 -1.45 -11.77 1.66
N PHE A 278 -2.20 -10.84 1.07
CA PHE A 278 -3.47 -11.08 0.39
C PHE A 278 -3.28 -11.65 -1.03
N GLY A 279 -2.07 -11.57 -1.59
CA GLY A 279 -1.72 -12.13 -2.88
C GLY A 279 -0.74 -11.28 -3.69
N THR A 280 -0.41 -11.83 -4.86
CA THR A 280 0.51 -11.26 -5.85
C THR A 280 -0.12 -10.11 -6.63
N ARG A 281 0.73 -9.30 -7.29
CA ARG A 281 0.31 -8.25 -8.24
C ARG A 281 -0.62 -8.79 -9.33
N ALA A 282 -0.35 -10.00 -9.83
CA ALA A 282 -1.16 -10.61 -10.88
C ALA A 282 -2.59 -10.91 -10.41
N GLU A 283 -2.72 -11.44 -9.19
CA GLU A 283 -4.03 -11.69 -8.56
C GLU A 283 -4.74 -10.37 -8.24
N LEU A 284 -4.02 -9.36 -7.74
CA LEU A 284 -4.57 -8.01 -7.53
C LEU A 284 -5.13 -7.41 -8.83
N ARG A 285 -4.35 -7.45 -9.92
CA ARG A 285 -4.77 -6.99 -11.24
C ARG A 285 -6.01 -7.74 -11.73
N LYS A 286 -6.02 -9.08 -11.61
CA LYS A 286 -7.14 -9.93 -12.05
C LYS A 286 -8.42 -9.62 -11.27
N MET A 287 -8.33 -9.44 -9.95
CA MET A 287 -9.44 -9.03 -9.10
C MET A 287 -9.99 -7.67 -9.54
N ILE A 288 -9.13 -6.66 -9.72
CA ILE A 288 -9.53 -5.32 -10.18
C ILE A 288 -10.27 -5.41 -11.53
N GLN A 289 -9.73 -6.16 -12.50
CA GLN A 289 -10.34 -6.33 -13.82
C GLN A 289 -11.73 -6.97 -13.72
N THR A 290 -11.84 -8.05 -12.95
CA THR A 290 -13.10 -8.79 -12.77
C THR A 290 -14.16 -7.93 -12.10
N CYS A 291 -13.86 -7.33 -10.95
CA CYS A 291 -14.80 -6.48 -10.22
C CYS A 291 -15.27 -5.29 -11.07
N ARG A 292 -14.35 -4.62 -11.77
CA ARG A 292 -14.68 -3.51 -12.66
C ARG A 292 -15.62 -3.92 -13.79
N SER A 293 -15.39 -5.08 -14.41
CA SER A 293 -16.25 -5.59 -15.49
C SER A 293 -17.69 -5.82 -15.03
N LEU A 294 -17.91 -6.03 -13.73
CA LEU A 294 -19.21 -6.25 -13.11
C LEU A 294 -19.84 -4.97 -12.54
N GLY A 295 -19.20 -3.81 -12.68
CA GLY A 295 -19.68 -2.54 -12.12
C GLY A 295 -19.23 -2.26 -10.69
N VAL A 296 -18.41 -3.13 -10.09
CA VAL A 296 -17.88 -2.99 -8.74
C VAL A 296 -16.55 -2.24 -8.79
N ARG A 297 -16.50 -1.03 -8.22
CA ARG A 297 -15.28 -0.24 -8.07
C ARG A 297 -14.39 -0.83 -6.98
N VAL A 298 -13.07 -0.74 -7.14
CA VAL A 298 -12.10 -1.18 -6.14
C VAL A 298 -11.45 0.06 -5.54
N TYR A 299 -11.50 0.18 -4.22
CA TYR A 299 -10.88 1.25 -3.44
C TYR A 299 -9.76 0.62 -2.62
N ALA A 300 -8.52 1.08 -2.82
CA ALA A 300 -7.38 0.58 -2.07
C ALA A 300 -7.10 1.50 -0.87
N GLU A 301 -6.73 0.87 0.25
CA GLU A 301 -6.14 1.51 1.42
C GLU A 301 -4.64 1.70 1.27
#